data_AF-A0A5N6YZP0-F1
#
_entry.id   AF-A0A5N6YZP0-F1
#
_cell.length_a   1.000
_cell.length_b   1.000
_cell.length_c   1.000
_cell.angle_alpha   90.00
_cell.angle_beta   90.00
_cell.angle_gamma   90.00
#
_symmetry.space_group_name_H-M   'P 1'
#
loop_
_entity.id
_entity.type
_entity.pdbx_description
1 polymer ?
#
loop_
_entity_poly.entity_id
_entity_poly.type
_entity_poly.pdbx_seq_one_letter_code
_entity_poly.pdbx_strand_id
1 'polypeptide(L)'
;MNKEDSWTDLFFSGNPPKFVNDIKDDQQFQRFYPDDENWKLRGLVDKTRWIDENKIQVLWLIRNGRKKYVGKVFPDYTERQAMEQLYRLRMLNPRTPQRINDAVHEFDRFYREARAYRHIDQFCPRGERIYFPKFHGMVTEIPRSRFSSGYAKKRAVVLEAVKPELYSRRILAGDISSYPEDLSEINPALSPFECEWYISLLNDRLRRLEALHRIGVTHGDVKDCHFRLPGDIYDTVLYDFSESYTFSPKWPFRVNSGRPRPLRGISEGERKRVRIQVEERANTRDFRSHLINLSSENIVDGALYQSLDKEQELLELIILKVYNRPDYFSMPTLNSVFPFLEKICPKSDLSWYIRRGRLLHHYKSIWAVSYNDVNRPASILFNHEVQFETVDLCDSSFFMLCLIPQSWNLSWRTNSEPISMNTELVDKLRQACLLLASSECWGRVFGRSDFQENRKE
;
A
#
# COMPACT_ATOMS: atom_id res chain seq x y z
N MET A 1 -11.15 -29.53 23.77
CA MET A 1 -11.27 -29.08 22.36
C MET A 1 -9.92 -28.52 21.96
N ASN A 2 -9.23 -29.23 21.08
CA ASN A 2 -7.83 -28.97 20.72
C ASN A 2 -7.72 -27.63 20.00
N LYS A 3 -6.87 -26.74 20.51
CA LYS A 3 -6.28 -25.68 19.68
C LYS A 3 -5.47 -26.42 18.61
N GLU A 4 -5.92 -26.43 17.37
CA GLU A 4 -5.06 -26.78 16.25
C GLU A 4 -3.83 -25.87 16.35
N ASP A 5 -2.64 -26.48 16.41
CA ASP A 5 -1.39 -25.75 16.34
C ASP A 5 -1.42 -24.90 15.06
N SER A 6 -1.47 -23.58 15.22
CA SER A 6 -1.47 -22.65 14.10
C SER A 6 -0.19 -22.87 13.31
N TRP A 7 -0.27 -22.99 11.99
CA TRP A 7 0.88 -23.21 11.11
C TRP A 7 2.00 -22.14 11.29
N THR A 8 1.66 -20.96 11.82
CA THR A 8 2.61 -19.91 12.21
C THR A 8 3.57 -20.33 13.34
N ASP A 9 3.13 -21.25 14.21
CA ASP A 9 3.94 -21.90 15.24
C ASP A 9 4.82 -23.01 14.63
N LEU A 10 4.47 -23.50 13.43
CA LEU A 10 5.05 -24.70 12.81
C LEU A 10 6.07 -24.45 11.69
N PHE A 11 6.30 -23.19 11.32
CA PHE A 11 7.10 -22.77 10.15
C PHE A 11 8.51 -23.41 10.07
N PHE A 12 9.07 -23.94 11.17
CA PHE A 12 10.30 -24.74 11.18
C PHE A 12 10.23 -26.02 12.04
N SER A 13 9.03 -26.44 12.48
CA SER A 13 8.85 -27.63 13.34
C SER A 13 8.53 -28.92 12.57
N GLY A 14 8.73 -28.93 11.25
CA GLY A 14 8.65 -30.13 10.41
C GLY A 14 7.29 -30.37 9.72
N ASN A 15 6.26 -29.57 10.00
CA ASN A 15 4.94 -29.66 9.35
C ASN A 15 4.63 -28.38 8.55
N PRO A 16 4.93 -28.34 7.23
CA PRO A 16 4.65 -27.17 6.40
C PRO A 16 3.16 -27.00 6.06
N PRO A 17 2.67 -25.75 5.84
CA PRO A 17 1.32 -25.49 5.33
C PRO A 17 1.01 -26.18 3.99
N LYS A 18 -0.28 -26.44 3.70
CA LYS A 18 -0.71 -27.13 2.45
C LYS A 18 -0.25 -26.45 1.16
N PHE A 19 -0.18 -25.11 1.12
CA PHE A 19 0.29 -24.35 -0.04
C PHE A 19 1.79 -24.54 -0.34
N VAL A 20 2.56 -25.10 0.60
CA VAL A 20 4.00 -25.35 0.41
C VAL A 20 4.25 -26.36 -0.70
N ASN A 21 3.33 -27.31 -0.91
CA ASN A 21 3.42 -28.25 -2.02
C ASN A 21 3.31 -27.57 -3.40
N ASP A 22 2.76 -26.36 -3.44
CA ASP A 22 2.65 -25.55 -4.65
C ASP A 22 3.92 -24.69 -4.90
N ILE A 23 4.81 -24.58 -3.90
CA ILE A 23 6.09 -23.86 -4.02
C ILE A 23 7.08 -24.73 -4.79
N LYS A 24 7.25 -24.42 -6.07
CA LYS A 24 8.30 -25.02 -6.91
C LYS A 24 9.58 -24.19 -6.80
N ASP A 25 10.62 -24.77 -6.17
CA ASP A 25 11.95 -24.15 -6.01
C ASP A 25 12.60 -23.77 -7.36
N ASP A 26 12.26 -24.47 -8.45
CA ASP A 26 12.90 -24.34 -9.78
C ASP A 26 12.16 -23.46 -10.81
N GLN A 27 11.11 -22.75 -10.41
CA GLN A 27 10.43 -21.86 -11.37
C GLN A 27 11.32 -20.66 -11.70
N GLN A 28 11.54 -20.42 -13.00
CA GLN A 28 12.28 -19.25 -13.48
C GLN A 28 11.61 -17.95 -13.00
N PHE A 29 12.41 -16.99 -12.54
CA PHE A 29 11.91 -15.66 -12.21
C PHE A 29 11.33 -14.99 -13.46
N GLN A 30 10.21 -14.28 -13.29
CA GLN A 30 9.63 -13.48 -14.35
C GLN A 30 10.66 -12.45 -14.82
N ARG A 31 11.07 -12.56 -16.08
CA ARG A 31 11.91 -11.54 -16.73
C ARG A 31 11.06 -10.29 -16.98
N PHE A 32 11.66 -9.14 -16.77
CA PHE A 32 11.06 -7.88 -17.21
C PHE A 32 11.18 -7.81 -18.73
N TYR A 33 10.04 -7.87 -19.42
CA TYR A 33 9.95 -7.67 -20.86
C TYR A 33 9.47 -6.24 -21.11
N PRO A 34 10.38 -5.32 -21.51
CA PRO A 34 9.96 -3.99 -21.89
C PRO A 34 9.21 -4.07 -23.22
N ASP A 35 8.06 -3.40 -23.32
CA ASP A 35 7.30 -3.36 -24.59
C ASP A 35 8.05 -2.64 -25.73
N ASP A 36 9.17 -1.97 -25.45
CA ASP A 36 10.02 -1.24 -26.39
C ASP A 36 11.48 -1.25 -25.90
N GLU A 37 12.43 -1.38 -26.81
CA GLU A 37 13.85 -1.28 -26.53
C GLU A 37 14.32 0.15 -26.20
N ASN A 38 13.49 1.18 -26.17
CA ASN A 38 13.94 2.57 -25.90
C ASN A 38 13.90 3.03 -24.42
N TRP A 39 14.09 2.12 -23.45
CA TRP A 39 14.10 2.48 -22.03
C TRP A 39 15.49 2.82 -21.48
N LYS A 40 15.56 3.70 -20.47
CA LYS A 40 16.80 4.07 -19.76
C LYS A 40 16.58 4.20 -18.26
N LEU A 41 17.60 3.89 -17.47
CA LEU A 41 17.66 4.16 -16.04
C LEU A 41 18.27 5.54 -15.81
N ARG A 42 17.50 6.46 -15.24
CA ARG A 42 17.89 7.87 -15.10
C ARG A 42 17.34 8.48 -13.82
N GLY A 43 18.20 9.20 -13.11
CA GLY A 43 17.88 9.91 -11.87
C GLY A 43 17.59 8.96 -10.72
N LEU A 44 18.16 9.27 -9.56
CA LEU A 44 17.80 8.59 -8.32
C LEU A 44 16.37 8.93 -7.95
N VAL A 45 15.64 7.91 -7.48
CA VAL A 45 14.32 8.08 -6.88
C VAL A 45 14.48 8.78 -5.53
N ASP A 46 15.42 8.32 -4.72
CA ASP A 46 15.79 8.92 -3.45
C ASP A 46 17.17 9.61 -3.57
N LYS A 47 17.16 10.95 -3.57
CA LYS A 47 18.37 11.77 -3.69
C LYS A 47 19.14 11.91 -2.39
N THR A 48 18.58 11.48 -1.26
CA THR A 48 19.21 11.60 0.06
C THR A 48 20.22 10.48 0.32
N ARG A 49 20.09 9.36 -0.41
CA ARG A 49 21.00 8.23 -0.29
C ARG A 49 22.30 8.48 -1.04
N TRP A 50 23.41 8.22 -0.34
CA TRP A 50 24.74 8.27 -0.91
C TRP A 50 24.90 7.22 -2.00
N ILE A 51 25.44 7.64 -3.14
CA ILE A 51 25.70 6.76 -4.27
C ILE A 51 27.01 6.02 -4.01
N ASP A 52 26.94 4.69 -3.98
CA ASP A 52 28.09 3.83 -3.75
C ASP A 52 27.99 2.57 -4.64
N GLU A 53 29.13 2.14 -5.18
CA GLU A 53 29.21 1.01 -6.11
C GLU A 53 28.72 -0.30 -5.46
N ASN A 54 28.92 -0.45 -4.15
CA ASN A 54 28.53 -1.63 -3.38
C ASN A 54 27.13 -1.52 -2.76
N LYS A 55 26.41 -0.40 -2.96
CA LYS A 55 25.05 -0.20 -2.40
C LYS A 55 23.96 -0.35 -3.44
N ILE A 56 22.80 -0.84 -3.02
CA ILE A 56 21.60 -0.89 -3.87
C ILE A 56 21.20 0.55 -4.24
N GLN A 57 20.90 0.79 -5.52
CA GLN A 57 20.41 2.09 -5.99
C GLN A 57 19.00 1.93 -6.53
N VAL A 58 18.15 2.94 -6.36
CA VAL A 58 16.79 2.97 -6.92
C VAL A 58 16.74 4.09 -7.95
N LEU A 59 16.53 3.74 -9.21
CA LEU A 59 16.57 4.65 -10.35
C LEU A 59 15.20 4.70 -11.04
N TRP A 60 14.83 5.86 -11.59
CA TRP A 60 13.66 5.89 -12.48
C TRP A 60 13.96 5.15 -13.76
N LEU A 61 13.06 4.26 -14.16
CA LEU A 61 13.06 3.66 -15.48
C LEU A 61 12.15 4.51 -16.37
N ILE A 62 12.81 5.26 -17.26
CA ILE A 62 12.16 6.19 -18.18
C ILE A 62 11.94 5.50 -19.52
N ARG A 63 10.72 5.63 -20.04
CA ARG A 63 10.31 5.17 -21.37
C ARG A 63 9.57 6.30 -22.08
N ASN A 64 9.94 6.60 -23.32
CA ASN A 64 9.33 7.67 -24.13
C ASN A 64 9.22 9.00 -23.35
N GLY A 65 10.27 9.33 -22.59
CA GLY A 65 10.33 10.52 -21.73
C GLY A 65 9.53 10.43 -20.42
N ARG A 66 8.74 9.39 -20.19
CA ARG A 66 7.88 9.22 -19.01
C ARG A 66 8.50 8.28 -17.97
N LYS A 67 8.41 8.66 -16.70
CA LYS A 67 8.79 7.81 -15.54
C LYS A 67 7.68 6.77 -15.31
N LYS A 68 7.84 5.58 -15.91
CA LYS A 68 6.83 4.51 -15.90
C LYS A 68 7.07 3.49 -14.79
N TYR A 69 8.33 3.15 -14.53
CA TYR A 69 8.73 2.16 -13.51
C TYR A 69 9.88 2.68 -12.67
N VAL A 70 10.22 1.93 -11.62
CA VAL A 70 11.49 2.08 -10.90
C VAL A 70 12.32 0.82 -11.08
N GLY A 71 13.61 1.00 -11.33
CA GLY A 71 14.59 -0.08 -11.36
C GLY A 71 15.43 -0.02 -10.10
N LYS A 72 15.26 -1.01 -9.22
CA LYS A 72 16.15 -1.19 -8.07
C LYS A 72 17.32 -2.04 -8.51
N VAL A 73 18.50 -1.43 -8.60
CA VAL A 73 19.72 -2.06 -9.14
C VAL A 73 20.63 -2.56 -8.03
N PHE A 74 21.11 -3.80 -8.16
CA PHE A 74 21.82 -4.51 -7.11
C PHE A 74 23.28 -4.74 -7.48
N PRO A 75 24.23 -4.62 -6.53
CA PRO A 75 25.59 -5.10 -6.75
C PRO A 75 25.59 -6.61 -7.00
N ASP A 76 26.66 -7.12 -7.61
CA ASP A 76 26.84 -8.56 -7.75
C ASP A 76 27.15 -9.21 -6.41
N TYR A 77 26.58 -10.40 -6.19
CA TYR A 77 26.85 -11.23 -5.02
C TYR A 77 27.60 -12.48 -5.47
N THR A 78 28.84 -12.62 -4.99
CA THR A 78 29.78 -13.63 -5.48
C THR A 78 29.77 -14.88 -4.60
N GLU A 79 30.17 -16.02 -5.16
CA GLU A 79 30.39 -17.26 -4.41
C GLU A 79 31.38 -17.08 -3.25
N ARG A 80 32.41 -16.24 -3.44
CA ARG A 80 33.34 -15.88 -2.38
C ARG A 80 32.63 -15.22 -1.19
N GLN A 81 31.74 -14.27 -1.45
CA GLN A 81 30.96 -13.60 -0.39
C GLN A 81 30.00 -14.59 0.29
N ALA A 82 29.39 -15.50 -0.47
CA ALA A 82 28.55 -16.56 0.10
C ALA A 82 29.35 -17.46 1.04
N MET A 83 30.54 -17.88 0.61
CA MET A 83 31.46 -18.70 1.41
C MET A 83 31.90 -17.95 2.69
N GLU A 84 32.24 -16.67 2.60
CA GLU A 84 32.58 -15.83 3.77
C GLU A 84 31.41 -15.77 4.78
N GLN A 85 30.15 -15.70 4.32
CA GLN A 85 28.97 -15.76 5.19
C GLN A 85 28.79 -17.13 5.85
N LEU A 86 28.97 -18.23 5.10
CA LEU A 86 28.88 -19.59 5.65
C LEU A 86 29.92 -19.83 6.75
N TYR A 87 31.14 -19.32 6.59
CA TYR A 87 32.16 -19.38 7.64
C TYR A 87 31.76 -18.57 8.88
N ARG A 88 31.19 -17.36 8.71
CA ARG A 88 30.69 -16.55 9.84
C ARG A 88 29.58 -17.26 10.61
N LEU A 89 28.77 -18.08 9.93
CA LEU A 89 27.73 -18.91 10.54
C LEU A 89 28.26 -20.21 11.17
N ARG A 90 29.58 -20.45 11.14
CA ARG A 90 30.25 -21.65 11.68
C ARG A 90 29.70 -22.96 11.10
N MET A 91 29.31 -22.95 9.82
CA MET A 91 28.84 -24.16 9.15
C MET A 91 29.98 -25.15 8.93
N LEU A 92 29.77 -26.40 9.33
CA LEU A 92 30.71 -27.50 9.09
C LEU A 92 30.70 -27.88 7.60
N ASN A 93 31.86 -27.85 6.94
CA ASN A 93 32.04 -28.14 5.50
C ASN A 93 31.26 -27.20 4.55
N PRO A 94 31.61 -25.90 4.47
CA PRO A 94 30.93 -24.95 3.58
C PRO A 94 31.31 -25.10 2.10
N ARG A 95 32.28 -25.96 1.76
CA ARG A 95 32.94 -26.00 0.45
C ARG A 95 32.25 -26.85 -0.60
N THR A 96 31.11 -27.48 -0.30
CA THR A 96 30.39 -28.22 -1.34
C THR A 96 29.76 -27.24 -2.34
N PRO A 97 29.95 -27.42 -3.66
CA PRO A 97 29.43 -26.50 -4.67
C PRO A 97 27.93 -26.24 -4.53
N GLN A 98 27.17 -27.27 -4.20
CA GLN A 98 25.73 -27.16 -3.95
C GLN A 98 25.41 -26.19 -2.80
N ARG A 99 26.11 -26.29 -1.66
CA ARG A 99 25.88 -25.38 -0.52
C ARG A 99 26.28 -23.95 -0.82
N ILE A 100 27.35 -23.75 -1.58
CA ILE A 100 27.77 -22.41 -2.01
C ILE A 100 26.67 -21.81 -2.90
N ASN A 101 26.13 -22.58 -3.85
CA ASN A 101 25.04 -22.13 -4.70
C ASN A 101 23.76 -21.83 -3.89
N ASP A 102 23.36 -22.71 -2.97
CA ASP A 102 22.24 -22.47 -2.06
C ASP A 102 22.46 -21.18 -1.24
N ALA A 103 23.68 -20.96 -0.76
CA ALA A 103 24.04 -19.75 -0.02
C ALA A 103 24.00 -18.49 -0.88
N VAL A 104 24.43 -18.55 -2.15
CA VAL A 104 24.26 -17.44 -3.10
C VAL A 104 22.77 -17.12 -3.29
N HIS A 105 21.96 -18.15 -3.55
CA HIS A 105 20.51 -18.00 -3.71
C HIS A 105 19.81 -17.48 -2.44
N GLU A 106 20.32 -17.79 -1.24
CA GLU A 106 19.73 -17.35 0.02
C GLU A 106 20.22 -15.96 0.47
N PHE A 107 21.50 -15.62 0.27
CA PHE A 107 22.10 -14.38 0.79
C PHE A 107 22.10 -13.22 -0.21
N ASP A 108 21.95 -13.48 -1.51
CA ASP A 108 21.88 -12.42 -2.49
C ASP A 108 20.57 -11.63 -2.35
N ARG A 109 20.70 -10.35 -1.96
CA ARG A 109 19.59 -9.42 -1.79
C ARG A 109 18.74 -9.24 -3.05
N PHE A 110 19.34 -9.39 -4.23
CA PHE A 110 18.62 -9.35 -5.50
C PHE A 110 17.59 -10.48 -5.59
N TYR A 111 18.02 -11.72 -5.29
CA TYR A 111 17.14 -12.88 -5.32
C TYR A 111 16.14 -12.88 -4.18
N ARG A 112 16.49 -12.37 -2.99
CA ARG A 112 15.54 -12.20 -1.88
C ARG A 112 14.36 -11.33 -2.27
N GLU A 113 14.66 -10.14 -2.80
CA GLU A 113 13.62 -9.18 -3.15
C GLU A 113 12.75 -9.68 -4.30
N ALA A 114 13.37 -10.24 -5.35
CA ALA A 114 12.63 -10.84 -6.46
C ALA A 114 11.73 -12.01 -6.00
N ARG A 115 12.21 -12.84 -5.06
CA ARG A 115 11.44 -13.96 -4.50
C ARG A 115 10.25 -13.47 -3.69
N ALA A 116 10.43 -12.49 -2.82
CA ALA A 116 9.35 -11.93 -2.02
C ALA A 116 8.23 -11.36 -2.89
N TYR A 117 8.56 -10.52 -3.87
CA TYR A 117 7.55 -9.95 -4.78
C TYR A 117 6.84 -11.01 -5.61
N ARG A 118 7.57 -11.98 -6.15
CA ARG A 118 6.95 -13.07 -6.89
C ARG A 118 6.02 -13.88 -6.00
N HIS A 119 6.41 -14.15 -4.75
CA HIS A 119 5.61 -14.89 -3.79
C HIS A 119 4.33 -14.13 -3.42
N ILE A 120 4.42 -12.81 -3.26
CA ILE A 120 3.26 -11.92 -3.10
C ILE A 120 2.33 -12.04 -4.32
N ASP A 121 2.84 -11.93 -5.55
CA ASP A 121 2.02 -12.04 -6.76
C ASP A 121 1.36 -13.42 -6.93
N GLN A 122 1.99 -14.47 -6.42
CA GLN A 122 1.48 -15.85 -6.52
C GLN A 122 0.43 -16.15 -5.45
N PHE A 123 0.70 -15.82 -4.18
CA PHE A 123 -0.08 -16.31 -3.04
C PHE A 123 -0.93 -15.25 -2.35
N CYS A 124 -0.64 -13.96 -2.53
CA CYS A 124 -1.43 -12.90 -1.90
C CYS A 124 -2.78 -12.73 -2.62
N PRO A 125 -3.91 -12.68 -1.87
CA PRO A 125 -5.22 -12.39 -2.44
C PRO A 125 -5.23 -11.09 -3.26
N ARG A 126 -6.04 -11.02 -4.32
CA ARG A 126 -6.08 -9.87 -5.24
C ARG A 126 -6.22 -8.52 -4.53
N GLY A 127 -7.04 -8.46 -3.46
CA GLY A 127 -7.24 -7.23 -2.70
C GLY A 127 -6.05 -6.83 -1.83
N GLU A 128 -5.36 -7.79 -1.23
CA GLU A 128 -4.22 -7.51 -0.33
C GLU A 128 -2.94 -7.15 -1.10
N ARG A 129 -2.87 -7.41 -2.41
CA ARG A 129 -1.74 -6.97 -3.25
C ARG A 129 -1.56 -5.45 -3.29
N ILE A 130 -2.63 -4.68 -3.01
CA ILE A 130 -2.57 -3.22 -2.91
C ILE A 130 -1.54 -2.73 -1.89
N TYR A 131 -1.22 -3.57 -0.90
CA TYR A 131 -0.26 -3.25 0.17
C TYR A 131 1.18 -3.13 -0.31
N PHE A 132 1.49 -3.62 -1.52
CA PHE A 132 2.85 -3.74 -2.05
C PHE A 132 2.95 -3.07 -3.44
N PRO A 133 4.14 -2.59 -3.84
CA PRO A 133 4.38 -2.20 -5.23
C PRO A 133 4.14 -3.37 -6.18
N LYS A 134 3.51 -3.11 -7.34
CA LYS A 134 3.39 -4.13 -8.39
C LYS A 134 4.77 -4.54 -8.90
N PHE A 135 5.02 -5.84 -9.01
CA PHE A 135 6.25 -6.39 -9.58
C PHE A 135 6.09 -6.58 -11.10
N HIS A 136 7.08 -6.10 -11.84
CA HIS A 136 7.10 -6.17 -13.31
C HIS A 136 8.13 -7.18 -13.84
N GLY A 137 8.93 -7.77 -12.95
CA GLY A 137 9.98 -8.73 -13.30
C GLY A 137 11.38 -8.24 -12.95
N MET A 138 12.36 -9.03 -13.35
CA MET A 138 13.77 -8.74 -13.12
C MET A 138 14.58 -8.71 -14.41
N VAL A 139 15.70 -8.00 -14.38
CA VAL A 139 16.72 -7.98 -15.43
C VAL A 139 18.03 -8.45 -14.83
N THR A 140 18.70 -9.42 -15.45
CA THR A 140 19.98 -9.98 -14.96
C THR A 140 21.20 -9.40 -15.67
N GLU A 141 21.03 -8.86 -16.88
CA GLU A 141 22.12 -8.30 -17.67
C GLU A 141 21.67 -6.98 -18.31
N ILE A 142 21.94 -5.87 -17.61
CA ILE A 142 21.65 -4.52 -18.10
C ILE A 142 22.91 -3.96 -18.75
N PRO A 143 22.87 -3.62 -20.06
CA PRO A 143 23.98 -2.95 -20.71
C PRO A 143 24.29 -1.59 -20.08
N ARG A 144 25.58 -1.23 -19.98
CA ARG A 144 26.01 0.08 -19.45
C ARG A 144 25.37 1.26 -20.18
N SER A 145 25.07 1.12 -21.47
CA SER A 145 24.38 2.14 -22.29
C SER A 145 22.96 2.49 -21.81
N ARG A 146 22.33 1.63 -21.00
CA ARG A 146 21.02 1.88 -20.39
C ARG A 146 21.07 2.84 -19.20
N PHE A 147 22.25 3.08 -18.64
CA PHE A 147 22.44 3.96 -17.49
C PHE A 147 22.76 5.37 -17.96
N SER A 148 21.95 6.34 -17.53
CA SER A 148 22.24 7.77 -17.67
C SER A 148 22.61 8.43 -16.33
N SER A 149 22.67 7.65 -15.24
CA SER A 149 22.98 8.11 -13.88
C SER A 149 23.26 6.92 -12.96
N GLY A 150 23.98 7.17 -11.86
CA GLY A 150 24.32 6.15 -10.87
C GLY A 150 25.39 5.18 -11.37
N TYR A 151 25.76 4.21 -10.54
CA TYR A 151 26.67 3.14 -10.96
C TYR A 151 25.94 2.15 -11.85
N ALA A 152 26.54 1.84 -12.99
CA ALA A 152 26.03 0.84 -13.92
C ALA A 152 26.16 -0.55 -13.28
N LYS A 153 25.03 -1.23 -13.15
CA LYS A 153 24.93 -2.56 -12.53
C LYS A 153 24.17 -3.48 -13.46
N LYS A 154 24.52 -4.75 -13.45
CA LYS A 154 23.94 -5.72 -14.38
C LYS A 154 22.52 -6.12 -14.02
N ARG A 155 22.15 -6.02 -12.73
CA ARG A 155 20.94 -6.66 -12.21
C ARG A 155 19.97 -5.66 -11.62
N ALA A 156 18.68 -5.77 -11.94
CA ALA A 156 17.63 -4.96 -11.35
C ALA A 156 16.32 -5.71 -11.14
N VAL A 157 15.62 -5.33 -10.07
CA VAL A 157 14.20 -5.65 -9.86
C VAL A 157 13.39 -4.44 -10.33
N VAL A 158 12.42 -4.67 -11.21
CA VAL A 158 11.57 -3.62 -11.80
C VAL A 158 10.22 -3.62 -11.12
N LEU A 159 9.86 -2.46 -10.55
CA LEU A 159 8.65 -2.28 -9.75
C LEU A 159 7.82 -1.10 -10.26
N GLU A 160 6.57 -1.06 -9.81
CA GLU A 160 5.67 0.08 -9.96
C GLU A 160 6.35 1.39 -9.55
N ALA A 161 6.15 2.44 -10.35
CA ALA A 161 6.56 3.78 -10.00
C ALA A 161 5.61 4.40 -8.97
N VAL A 162 5.87 4.16 -7.69
CA VAL A 162 5.14 4.80 -6.58
C VAL A 162 5.63 6.24 -6.39
N LYS A 163 4.70 7.19 -6.29
CA LYS A 163 4.96 8.63 -6.18
C LYS A 163 4.09 9.28 -5.10
N PRO A 164 4.40 10.49 -4.60
CA PRO A 164 3.63 11.09 -3.50
C PRO A 164 2.24 11.61 -3.93
N GLU A 165 1.95 11.68 -5.24
CA GLU A 165 0.63 12.11 -5.73
C GLU A 165 -0.47 11.07 -5.46
N LEU A 166 -1.73 11.54 -5.41
CA LEU A 166 -2.91 10.70 -5.15
C LEU A 166 -3.07 9.49 -6.08
N TYR A 167 -2.52 9.54 -7.30
CA TYR A 167 -2.52 8.42 -8.23
C TYR A 167 -1.91 7.14 -7.62
N SER A 168 -0.87 7.30 -6.81
CA SER A 168 -0.18 6.18 -6.16
C SER A 168 -0.75 5.87 -4.77
N ARG A 169 -1.64 6.70 -4.21
CA ARG A 169 -2.21 6.44 -2.87
C ARG A 169 -3.20 5.29 -2.90
N ARG A 170 -3.28 4.61 -1.75
CA ARG A 170 -4.04 3.39 -1.56
C ARG A 170 -5.06 3.63 -0.47
N ILE A 171 -6.34 3.38 -0.76
CA ILE A 171 -7.40 3.40 0.25
C ILE A 171 -7.54 1.99 0.82
N LEU A 172 -7.50 1.89 2.15
CA LEU A 172 -7.67 0.62 2.88
C LEU A 172 -9.00 0.63 3.63
N ALA A 173 -9.63 -0.53 3.76
CA ALA A 173 -10.91 -0.72 4.43
C ALA A 173 -10.82 -0.64 5.97
N GLY A 174 -11.80 -0.04 6.64
CA GLY A 174 -11.82 0.14 8.10
C GLY A 174 -12.03 -1.16 8.89
N ASP A 175 -12.89 -2.06 8.38
CA ASP A 175 -13.52 -3.13 9.17
C ASP A 175 -12.71 -4.43 9.34
N ILE A 176 -11.36 -4.37 9.35
CA ILE A 176 -10.53 -5.60 9.30
C ILE A 176 -9.43 -5.62 10.35
N SER A 177 -9.65 -5.07 11.54
CA SER A 177 -8.76 -5.37 12.67
C SER A 177 -9.40 -6.38 13.60
N SER A 178 -8.93 -7.64 13.56
CA SER A 178 -9.25 -8.69 14.53
C SER A 178 -8.69 -8.38 15.94
N TYR A 179 -7.82 -7.38 16.04
CA TYR A 179 -7.16 -6.95 17.26
C TYR A 179 -7.02 -5.42 17.23
N PRO A 180 -7.86 -4.65 17.96
CA PRO A 180 -7.56 -3.25 18.21
C PRO A 180 -6.28 -3.19 19.03
N GLU A 181 -5.14 -2.88 18.39
CA GLU A 181 -3.93 -2.58 19.14
C GLU A 181 -4.08 -1.19 19.73
N ASP A 182 -4.07 -1.12 21.06
CA ASP A 182 -4.06 0.12 21.79
C ASP A 182 -2.61 0.63 21.88
N LEU A 183 -2.45 1.93 21.68
CA LEU A 183 -1.22 2.65 21.96
C LEU A 183 -1.36 3.19 23.38
N SER A 184 -1.22 2.31 24.38
CA SER A 184 -1.47 2.61 25.79
C SER A 184 -0.54 3.69 26.39
N GLU A 185 0.52 4.08 25.68
CA GLU A 185 1.52 5.08 26.09
C GLU A 185 1.58 6.26 25.10
N ILE A 186 0.45 6.66 24.49
CA ILE A 186 0.42 7.85 23.63
C ILE A 186 0.77 9.11 24.41
N ASN A 187 1.50 10.01 23.75
CA ASN A 187 1.73 11.38 24.19
C ASN A 187 0.41 12.07 24.63
N PRO A 188 0.26 12.47 25.90
CA PRO A 188 -0.97 13.06 26.42
C PRO A 188 -1.30 14.43 25.79
N ALA A 189 -0.38 15.03 25.04
CA ALA A 189 -0.59 16.30 24.32
C ALA A 189 -1.29 16.13 22.97
N LEU A 190 -1.61 14.91 22.54
CA LEU A 190 -2.38 14.68 21.31
C LEU A 190 -3.86 14.96 21.53
N SER A 191 -4.51 15.59 20.55
CA SER A 191 -5.97 15.64 20.50
C SER A 191 -6.56 14.24 20.23
N PRO A 192 -7.83 13.98 20.59
CA PRO A 192 -8.50 12.72 20.29
C PRO A 192 -8.40 12.32 18.81
N PHE A 193 -8.52 13.30 17.90
CA PHE A 193 -8.42 13.06 16.47
C PHE A 193 -7.01 12.64 16.02
N GLU A 194 -5.97 13.26 16.58
CA GLU A 194 -4.58 12.85 16.31
C GLU A 194 -4.36 11.40 16.78
N CYS A 195 -4.84 11.05 17.97
CA CYS A 195 -4.78 9.67 18.48
C CYS A 195 -5.46 8.68 17.54
N GLU A 196 -6.68 8.98 17.09
CA GLU A 196 -7.41 8.15 16.12
C GLU A 196 -6.65 7.97 14.81
N TRP A 197 -6.01 9.03 14.32
CA TRP A 197 -5.19 8.96 13.11
C TRP A 197 -3.98 8.05 13.28
N TYR A 198 -3.24 8.15 14.40
CA TYR A 198 -2.10 7.27 14.68
C TYR A 198 -2.51 5.81 14.90
N ILE A 199 -3.64 5.56 15.57
CA ILE A 199 -4.20 4.19 15.71
C ILE A 199 -4.59 3.64 14.33
N SER A 200 -5.23 4.45 13.49
CA SER A 200 -5.55 4.07 12.11
C SER A 200 -4.28 3.74 11.31
N LEU A 201 -3.21 4.53 11.46
CA LEU A 201 -1.91 4.29 10.83
C LEU A 201 -1.28 2.98 11.32
N LEU A 202 -1.30 2.72 12.62
CA LEU A 202 -0.79 1.47 13.21
C LEU A 202 -1.51 0.26 12.61
N ASN A 203 -2.84 0.28 12.62
CA ASN A 203 -3.66 -0.81 12.09
C ASN A 203 -3.40 -1.06 10.61
N ASP A 204 -3.29 0.00 9.80
CA ASP A 204 -2.95 -0.11 8.38
C ASP A 204 -1.59 -0.79 8.18
N ARG A 205 -0.55 -0.37 8.91
CA ARG A 205 0.80 -0.94 8.81
C ARG A 205 0.86 -2.39 9.26
N LEU A 206 0.19 -2.73 10.37
CA LEU A 206 0.12 -4.10 10.88
C LEU A 206 -0.60 -5.03 9.88
N ARG A 207 -1.67 -4.56 9.24
CA ARG A 207 -2.39 -5.34 8.22
C ARG A 207 -1.50 -5.69 7.04
N ARG A 208 -0.66 -4.75 6.57
CA ARG A 208 0.31 -5.01 5.50
C ARG A 208 1.32 -6.08 5.89
N LEU A 209 1.80 -6.07 7.14
CA LEU A 209 2.70 -7.12 7.65
C LEU A 209 2.00 -8.46 7.80
N GLU A 210 0.77 -8.47 8.31
CA GLU A 210 0.01 -9.70 8.48
C GLU A 210 -0.25 -10.39 7.14
N ALA A 211 -0.54 -9.62 6.09
CA ALA A 211 -0.68 -10.16 4.74
C ALA A 211 0.59 -10.87 4.24
N LEU A 212 1.79 -10.33 4.56
CA LEU A 212 3.06 -11.01 4.27
C LEU A 212 3.22 -12.28 5.09
N HIS A 213 2.98 -12.18 6.41
CA HIS A 213 3.16 -13.30 7.32
C HIS A 213 2.27 -14.45 6.91
N ARG A 214 1.00 -14.18 6.56
CA ARG A 214 0.00 -15.18 6.15
C ARG A 214 0.42 -16.02 4.95
N ILE A 215 1.21 -15.45 4.05
CA ILE A 215 1.76 -16.16 2.89
C ILE A 215 3.18 -16.71 3.14
N GLY A 216 3.71 -16.61 4.36
CA GLY A 216 5.03 -17.12 4.70
C GLY A 216 6.18 -16.22 4.25
N VAL A 217 5.96 -14.90 4.18
CA VAL A 217 7.01 -13.90 3.93
C VAL A 217 7.21 -13.08 5.20
N THR A 218 8.46 -12.85 5.58
CA THR A 218 8.84 -11.89 6.63
C THR A 218 9.62 -10.75 6.01
N HIS A 219 9.43 -9.52 6.49
CA HIS A 219 10.06 -8.36 5.88
C HIS A 219 11.56 -8.26 6.23
N GLY A 220 11.92 -8.57 7.48
CA GLY A 220 13.29 -8.64 7.98
C GLY A 220 14.00 -7.34 8.29
N ASP A 221 13.45 -6.20 7.88
CA ASP A 221 14.01 -4.88 8.12
C ASP A 221 12.90 -3.83 8.15
N VAL A 222 11.90 -4.03 9.01
CA VAL A 222 10.75 -3.12 9.13
C VAL A 222 11.22 -1.76 9.65
N LYS A 223 11.02 -0.71 8.84
CA LYS A 223 11.40 0.69 9.12
C LYS A 223 10.27 1.63 8.70
N ASP A 224 10.19 2.78 9.35
CA ASP A 224 9.18 3.80 9.01
C ASP A 224 9.27 4.23 7.53
N CYS A 225 10.49 4.42 7.02
CA CYS A 225 10.73 4.77 5.63
C CYS A 225 10.41 3.66 4.61
N HIS A 226 10.00 2.46 5.03
CA HIS A 226 9.55 1.39 4.14
C HIS A 226 8.03 1.40 3.91
N PHE A 227 7.28 2.25 4.62
CA PHE A 227 5.83 2.43 4.43
C PHE A 227 5.47 3.71 3.66
N ARG A 228 6.36 4.71 3.69
CA ARG A 228 6.16 6.03 3.09
C ARG A 228 7.35 6.45 2.23
N LEU A 229 7.12 7.38 1.31
CA LEU A 229 8.17 7.91 0.44
C LEU A 229 9.03 8.94 1.20
N PRO A 230 10.29 9.15 0.81
CA PRO A 230 11.12 10.21 1.41
C PRO A 230 10.46 11.59 1.28
N GLY A 231 10.38 12.31 2.41
CA GLY A 231 9.77 13.65 2.48
C GLY A 231 8.24 13.67 2.52
N ASP A 232 7.60 12.51 2.63
CA ASP A 232 6.15 12.37 2.65
C ASP A 232 5.68 11.93 4.04
N ILE A 233 4.50 12.40 4.46
CA ILE A 233 3.92 12.01 5.76
C ILE A 233 3.04 10.77 5.66
N TYR A 234 2.41 10.56 4.51
CA TYR A 234 1.43 9.51 4.32
C TYR A 234 2.07 8.21 3.87
N ASP A 235 1.59 7.12 4.44
CA ASP A 235 1.89 5.78 3.94
C ASP A 235 1.34 5.61 2.53
N THR A 236 2.01 4.79 1.73
CA THR A 236 1.54 4.43 0.39
C THR A 236 1.46 2.92 0.24
N VAL A 237 2.60 2.24 0.32
CA VAL A 237 2.75 0.79 0.23
C VAL A 237 3.92 0.35 1.10
N LEU A 238 3.99 -0.92 1.47
CA LEU A 238 5.13 -1.54 2.13
C LEU A 238 6.13 -2.02 1.06
N TYR A 239 7.38 -1.54 1.13
CA TYR A 239 8.42 -1.84 0.13
C TYR A 239 9.80 -2.08 0.77
N ASP A 240 10.77 -2.48 -0.05
CA ASP A 240 12.15 -2.86 0.32
C ASP A 240 12.28 -4.25 0.98
N PHE A 241 12.05 -5.29 0.18
CA PHE A 241 12.19 -6.69 0.60
C PHE A 241 13.61 -7.24 0.45
N SER A 242 14.64 -6.39 0.43
CA SER A 242 16.03 -6.82 0.24
C SER A 242 16.59 -7.66 1.39
N GLU A 243 16.01 -7.54 2.58
CA GLU A 243 16.32 -8.34 3.79
C GLU A 243 15.19 -9.31 4.17
N SER A 244 14.22 -9.48 3.28
CA SER A 244 13.10 -10.38 3.51
C SER A 244 13.54 -11.84 3.54
N TYR A 245 12.71 -12.66 4.18
CA TYR A 245 12.77 -14.10 4.02
C TYR A 245 11.43 -14.58 3.48
N THR A 246 11.48 -15.38 2.43
CA THR A 246 10.33 -16.09 1.87
C THR A 246 10.50 -17.56 2.22
N PHE A 247 9.45 -18.16 2.77
CA PHE A 247 9.44 -19.57 3.11
C PHE A 247 9.91 -20.43 1.93
N SER A 248 10.74 -21.42 2.23
CA SER A 248 11.13 -22.48 1.30
C SER A 248 11.10 -23.81 2.05
N PRO A 249 10.79 -24.93 1.38
CA PRO A 249 10.89 -26.25 1.98
C PRO A 249 12.32 -26.63 2.40
N LYS A 250 13.35 -25.98 1.83
CA LYS A 250 14.74 -26.16 2.25
C LYS A 250 15.01 -25.46 3.57
N TRP A 251 15.73 -26.13 4.47
CA TRP A 251 16.15 -25.53 5.73
C TRP A 251 17.09 -24.34 5.49
N PRO A 252 16.74 -23.12 5.93
CA PRO A 252 17.53 -21.94 5.63
C PRO A 252 18.79 -21.85 6.50
N PHE A 253 19.84 -21.21 5.98
CA PHE A 253 21.03 -20.87 6.76
C PHE A 253 20.72 -19.77 7.79
N ARG A 254 19.90 -18.78 7.44
CA ARG A 254 19.56 -17.62 8.28
C ARG A 254 18.19 -17.04 7.92
N VAL A 255 17.48 -16.53 8.92
CA VAL A 255 16.17 -15.86 8.73
C VAL A 255 16.22 -14.47 9.37
N ASN A 256 15.97 -13.41 8.58
CA ASN A 256 15.95 -12.00 9.02
C ASN A 256 17.11 -11.62 9.95
N SER A 257 18.33 -11.93 9.52
CA SER A 257 19.55 -11.72 10.30
C SER A 257 19.69 -12.55 11.60
N GLY A 258 18.83 -13.53 11.86
CA GLY A 258 18.90 -14.41 13.02
C GLY A 258 18.95 -15.89 12.66
N ARG A 259 19.07 -16.73 13.69
CA ARG A 259 18.84 -18.17 13.54
C ARG A 259 17.36 -18.41 13.14
N PRO A 260 17.08 -19.46 12.36
CA PRO A 260 15.71 -19.89 12.08
C PRO A 260 14.94 -20.07 13.39
N ARG A 261 13.73 -19.53 13.44
CA ARG A 261 12.82 -19.56 14.60
C ARG A 261 11.37 -19.48 14.10
N PRO A 262 10.37 -19.91 14.87
CA PRO A 262 8.97 -19.92 14.43
C PRO A 262 8.52 -18.56 13.90
N LEU A 263 7.68 -18.59 12.86
CA LEU A 263 7.15 -17.37 12.21
C LEU A 263 6.47 -16.47 13.23
N ARG A 264 5.70 -17.03 14.16
CA ARG A 264 5.07 -16.28 15.25
C ARG A 264 6.05 -15.35 15.98
N GLY A 265 7.20 -15.86 16.39
CA GLY A 265 8.20 -15.04 17.11
C GLY A 265 8.86 -13.99 16.23
N ILE A 266 8.93 -14.20 14.91
CA ILE A 266 9.38 -13.17 13.96
C ILE A 266 8.30 -12.11 13.78
N SER A 267 7.07 -12.54 13.54
CA SER A 267 5.89 -11.68 13.37
C SER A 267 5.66 -10.79 14.58
N GLU A 268 5.71 -11.33 15.80
CA GLU A 268 5.61 -10.54 17.04
C GLU A 268 6.71 -9.45 17.11
N GLY A 269 7.94 -9.80 16.71
CA GLY A 269 9.05 -8.84 16.63
C GLY A 269 8.82 -7.73 15.60
N GLU A 270 8.35 -8.07 14.40
CA GLU A 270 8.04 -7.10 13.34
C GLU A 270 6.86 -6.19 13.71
N ARG A 271 5.80 -6.75 14.32
CA ARG A 271 4.66 -5.98 14.84
C ARG A 271 5.09 -4.99 15.92
N LYS A 272 5.92 -5.43 16.88
CA LYS A 272 6.50 -4.55 17.91
C LYS A 272 7.31 -3.40 17.30
N ARG A 273 8.06 -3.66 16.21
CA ARG A 273 8.82 -2.61 15.50
C ARG A 273 7.90 -1.57 14.85
N VAL A 274 6.79 -1.98 14.25
CA VAL A 274 5.79 -1.04 13.72
C VAL A 274 5.20 -0.19 14.84
N ARG A 275 4.84 -0.81 15.96
CA ARG A 275 4.27 -0.09 17.11
C ARG A 275 5.21 1.02 17.59
N ILE A 276 6.47 0.69 17.87
CA ILE A 276 7.49 1.65 18.29
C ILE A 276 7.61 2.81 17.29
N GLN A 277 7.60 2.52 15.98
CA GLN A 277 7.70 3.57 14.95
C GLN A 277 6.49 4.52 14.95
N VAL A 278 5.28 4.00 15.16
CA VAL A 278 4.08 4.84 15.24
C VAL A 278 4.07 5.63 16.54
N GLU A 279 4.49 5.05 17.66
CA GLU A 279 4.67 5.75 18.95
C GLU A 279 5.69 6.89 18.82
N GLU A 280 6.82 6.67 18.15
CA GLU A 280 7.82 7.72 17.87
C GLU A 280 7.22 8.88 17.05
N ARG A 281 6.40 8.57 16.04
CA ARG A 281 5.69 9.59 15.26
C ARG A 281 4.67 10.37 16.09
N ALA A 282 3.89 9.66 16.91
CA ALA A 282 2.94 10.25 17.84
C ALA A 282 3.62 11.17 18.86
N ASN A 283 4.75 10.74 19.42
CA ASN A 283 5.54 11.51 20.37
C ASN A 283 6.16 12.77 19.74
N THR A 284 6.61 12.69 18.48
CA THR A 284 7.13 13.83 17.74
C THR A 284 6.05 14.74 17.15
N ARG A 285 4.77 14.34 17.24
CA ARG A 285 3.60 15.10 16.73
C ARG A 285 3.79 15.49 15.26
N ASP A 286 4.33 14.56 14.48
CA ASP A 286 4.67 14.80 13.08
C ASP A 286 3.42 15.11 12.23
N PHE A 287 2.28 14.50 12.57
CA PHE A 287 0.99 14.76 11.94
C PHE A 287 0.54 16.19 12.18
N ARG A 288 0.54 16.66 13.44
CA ARG A 288 0.23 18.05 13.74
C ARG A 288 1.14 19.03 13.02
N SER A 289 2.44 18.75 13.03
CA SER A 289 3.44 19.59 12.38
C SER A 289 3.15 19.73 10.88
N HIS A 290 2.73 18.64 10.22
CA HIS A 290 2.26 18.67 8.83
C HIS A 290 0.99 19.49 8.65
N LEU A 291 -0.03 19.32 9.49
CA LEU A 291 -1.27 20.12 9.44
C LEU A 291 -0.99 21.63 9.58
N ILE A 292 -0.08 21.99 10.50
CA ILE A 292 0.33 23.39 10.74
C ILE A 292 1.05 23.94 9.51
N ASN A 293 1.96 23.16 8.91
CA ASN A 293 2.69 23.56 7.70
C ASN A 293 1.77 23.83 6.50
N LEU A 294 0.61 23.16 6.43
CA LEU A 294 -0.38 23.40 5.37
C LEU A 294 -1.25 24.64 5.61
N SER A 295 -1.31 25.14 6.85
CA SER A 295 -2.20 26.23 7.23
C SER A 295 -1.57 27.13 8.30
N SER A 296 -2.07 27.10 9.53
CA SER A 296 -1.48 27.75 10.69
C SER A 296 -1.90 27.04 11.97
N GLU A 297 -1.10 27.21 13.04
CA GLU A 297 -1.35 26.58 14.34
C GLU A 297 -2.73 26.93 14.89
N ASN A 298 -3.13 28.20 14.87
CA ASN A 298 -4.44 28.63 15.36
C ASN A 298 -5.62 27.97 14.62
N ILE A 299 -5.49 27.78 13.30
CA ILE A 299 -6.54 27.15 12.48
C ILE A 299 -6.62 25.65 12.79
N VAL A 300 -5.47 24.98 12.89
CA VAL A 300 -5.39 23.55 13.22
C VAL A 300 -5.95 23.30 14.61
N ASP A 301 -5.51 24.06 15.60
CA ASP A 301 -5.94 23.92 16.99
C ASP A 301 -7.45 24.15 17.11
N GLY A 302 -7.96 25.22 16.48
CA GLY A 302 -9.40 25.45 16.41
C GLY A 302 -10.15 24.25 15.83
N ALA A 303 -9.68 23.69 14.72
CA ALA A 303 -10.33 22.56 14.05
C ALA A 303 -10.25 21.24 14.83
N LEU A 304 -9.18 21.01 15.59
CA LEU A 304 -9.01 19.80 16.40
C LEU A 304 -9.91 19.79 17.64
N TYR A 305 -10.18 20.95 18.24
CA TYR A 305 -10.91 21.04 19.51
C TYR A 305 -12.33 21.62 19.41
N GLN A 306 -12.72 22.22 18.28
CA GLN A 306 -14.08 22.74 18.15
C GLN A 306 -15.14 21.64 18.26
N SER A 307 -16.33 22.01 18.77
CA SER A 307 -17.53 21.19 18.63
C SER A 307 -17.89 21.03 17.15
N LEU A 308 -18.44 19.87 16.82
CA LEU A 308 -18.85 19.48 15.48
C LEU A 308 -20.37 19.30 15.33
N ASP A 309 -21.16 19.66 16.36
CA ASP A 309 -22.61 19.40 16.36
C ASP A 309 -23.31 20.06 15.14
N LYS A 310 -22.97 21.32 14.86
CA LYS A 310 -23.48 22.04 13.68
C LYS A 310 -22.93 21.50 12.36
N GLU A 311 -21.68 21.01 12.37
CA GLU A 311 -21.03 20.46 11.18
C GLU A 311 -21.64 19.12 10.76
N GLN A 312 -22.11 18.33 11.73
CA GLN A 312 -22.78 17.06 11.49
C GLN A 312 -24.10 17.24 10.70
N GLU A 313 -24.83 18.33 10.94
CA GLU A 313 -26.06 18.65 10.22
C GLU A 313 -25.80 19.16 8.78
N LEU A 314 -24.61 19.71 8.54
CA LEU A 314 -24.21 20.35 7.28
C LEU A 314 -23.28 19.48 6.43
N LEU A 315 -23.17 18.19 6.72
CA LEU A 315 -22.32 17.28 5.96
C LEU A 315 -22.69 17.24 4.48
N GLU A 316 -21.66 17.30 3.64
CA GLU A 316 -21.73 17.30 2.19
C GLU A 316 -21.50 15.90 1.61
N LEU A 317 -21.99 15.64 0.41
CA LEU A 317 -21.56 14.46 -0.35
C LEU A 317 -20.11 14.66 -0.82
N ILE A 318 -19.24 13.70 -0.52
CA ILE A 318 -17.84 13.70 -0.98
C ILE A 318 -17.65 12.56 -1.98
N ILE A 319 -17.13 12.86 -3.17
CA ILE A 319 -16.77 11.86 -4.18
C ILE A 319 -15.28 11.96 -4.46
N LEU A 320 -14.55 10.85 -4.30
CA LEU A 320 -13.10 10.77 -4.47
C LEU A 320 -12.75 9.85 -5.64
N LYS A 321 -11.82 10.27 -6.48
CA LYS A 321 -11.25 9.50 -7.60
C LYS A 321 -10.06 8.68 -7.10
N VAL A 322 -10.14 7.36 -7.24
CA VAL A 322 -9.17 6.41 -6.67
C VAL A 322 -8.66 5.48 -7.77
N TYR A 323 -7.38 5.58 -8.10
CA TYR A 323 -6.80 4.82 -9.22
C TYR A 323 -6.47 3.37 -8.88
N ASN A 324 -6.34 3.06 -7.59
CA ASN A 324 -6.02 1.73 -7.12
C ASN A 324 -7.26 1.08 -6.54
N ARG A 325 -7.48 -0.20 -6.86
CA ARG A 325 -8.51 -1.01 -6.21
C ARG A 325 -8.25 -1.01 -4.70
N PRO A 326 -9.22 -0.71 -3.82
CA PRO A 326 -9.04 -0.87 -2.39
C PRO A 326 -8.82 -2.36 -2.05
N ASP A 327 -8.37 -2.67 -0.84
CA ASP A 327 -8.32 -4.06 -0.37
C ASP A 327 -9.74 -4.65 -0.32
N TYR A 328 -10.69 -3.91 0.27
CA TYR A 328 -12.11 -4.22 0.30
C TYR A 328 -12.96 -2.97 0.01
N PHE A 329 -14.12 -3.17 -0.62
CA PHE A 329 -15.04 -2.09 -0.97
C PHE A 329 -15.97 -1.73 0.20
N SER A 330 -15.40 -1.23 1.30
CA SER A 330 -16.13 -0.77 2.49
C SER A 330 -15.71 0.64 2.91
N MET A 331 -16.07 1.06 4.13
CA MET A 331 -15.63 2.36 4.68
C MET A 331 -14.11 2.40 4.70
N PRO A 332 -13.48 3.52 4.32
CA PRO A 332 -12.03 3.62 4.35
C PRO A 332 -11.50 3.83 5.78
N THR A 333 -10.23 3.51 6.00
CA THR A 333 -9.52 3.88 7.22
C THR A 333 -9.22 5.38 7.22
N LEU A 334 -9.21 6.00 8.40
CA LEU A 334 -8.93 7.43 8.52
C LEU A 334 -7.58 7.79 7.89
N ASN A 335 -6.52 7.04 8.22
CA ASN A 335 -5.18 7.28 7.70
C ASN A 335 -5.12 7.23 6.16
N SER A 336 -5.82 6.27 5.53
CA SER A 336 -5.74 6.09 4.08
C SER A 336 -6.58 7.08 3.27
N VAL A 337 -7.72 7.54 3.80
CA VAL A 337 -8.59 8.52 3.11
C VAL A 337 -8.14 9.96 3.33
N PHE A 338 -7.49 10.27 4.45
CA PHE A 338 -7.11 11.62 4.82
C PHE A 338 -6.33 12.41 3.75
N PRO A 339 -5.31 11.87 3.04
CA PRO A 339 -4.64 12.61 1.97
C PRO A 339 -5.57 13.00 0.81
N PHE A 340 -6.65 12.24 0.58
CA PHE A 340 -7.65 12.60 -0.42
C PHE A 340 -8.51 13.76 0.05
N LEU A 341 -8.95 13.75 1.31
CA LEU A 341 -9.70 14.85 1.92
C LEU A 341 -8.89 16.15 1.92
N GLU A 342 -7.61 16.08 2.30
CA GLU A 342 -6.67 17.20 2.24
C GLU A 342 -6.60 17.78 0.82
N LYS A 343 -6.50 16.92 -0.20
CA LYS A 343 -6.34 17.38 -1.58
C LYS A 343 -7.56 18.09 -2.16
N ILE A 344 -8.76 17.68 -1.76
CA ILE A 344 -10.02 18.26 -2.25
C ILE A 344 -10.53 19.38 -1.34
N CYS A 345 -9.77 19.73 -0.30
CA CYS A 345 -10.11 20.76 0.66
C CYS A 345 -10.50 22.08 -0.05
N PRO A 346 -11.68 22.65 0.23
CA PRO A 346 -12.08 23.96 -0.30
C PRO A 346 -11.07 25.05 0.08
N LYS A 347 -10.68 25.87 -0.88
CA LYS A 347 -9.70 26.97 -0.64
C LYS A 347 -10.20 28.02 0.36
N SER A 348 -11.52 28.14 0.52
CA SER A 348 -12.16 29.05 1.47
C SER A 348 -12.10 28.55 2.92
N ASP A 349 -11.74 27.28 3.14
CA ASP A 349 -11.87 26.62 4.44
C ASP A 349 -10.73 25.63 4.65
N LEU A 350 -9.58 26.15 5.08
CA LEU A 350 -8.33 25.41 5.16
C LEU A 350 -8.30 24.33 6.25
N SER A 351 -9.34 24.19 7.07
CA SER A 351 -9.44 23.13 8.07
C SER A 351 -10.61 22.17 7.85
N TRP A 352 -11.31 22.30 6.72
CA TRP A 352 -12.42 21.43 6.32
C TRP A 352 -12.06 19.94 6.43
N TYR A 353 -10.91 19.55 5.89
CA TYR A 353 -10.50 18.13 5.85
C TYR A 353 -10.25 17.54 7.24
N ILE A 354 -9.82 18.35 8.22
CA ILE A 354 -9.69 17.92 9.62
C ILE A 354 -11.07 17.60 10.19
N ARG A 355 -12.03 18.52 10.00
CA ARG A 355 -13.41 18.34 10.50
C ARG A 355 -14.12 17.17 9.83
N ARG A 356 -13.93 16.98 8.52
CA ARG A 356 -14.49 15.82 7.80
C ARG A 356 -13.82 14.51 8.17
N GLY A 357 -12.52 14.51 8.45
CA GLY A 357 -11.83 13.36 9.03
C GLY A 357 -12.44 12.96 10.38
N ARG A 358 -12.68 13.92 11.28
CA ARG A 358 -13.33 13.70 12.58
C ARG A 358 -14.76 13.15 12.45
N LEU A 359 -15.48 13.52 11.40
CA LEU A 359 -16.86 13.11 11.14
C LEU A 359 -16.98 11.92 10.18
N LEU A 360 -15.89 11.22 9.86
CA LEU A 360 -15.90 10.14 8.86
C LEU A 360 -16.92 9.03 9.19
N HIS A 361 -17.15 8.75 10.47
CA HIS A 361 -18.11 7.75 10.95
C HIS A 361 -19.58 8.14 10.72
N HIS A 362 -19.88 9.40 10.40
CA HIS A 362 -21.22 9.86 10.00
C HIS A 362 -21.50 9.69 8.51
N TYR A 363 -20.56 9.12 7.75
CA TYR A 363 -20.73 8.80 6.35
C TYR A 363 -21.05 7.33 6.14
N LYS A 364 -21.70 7.03 5.02
CA LYS A 364 -21.79 5.70 4.42
C LYS A 364 -20.95 5.71 3.14
N SER A 365 -20.18 4.65 2.92
CA SER A 365 -19.42 4.48 1.68
C SER A 365 -20.24 3.78 0.62
N ILE A 366 -20.16 4.29 -0.61
CA ILE A 366 -20.57 3.60 -1.83
C ILE A 366 -19.40 3.64 -2.80
N TRP A 367 -19.09 2.49 -3.38
CA TRP A 367 -18.04 2.37 -4.37
C TRP A 367 -18.62 2.30 -5.78
N ALA A 368 -17.97 2.99 -6.70
CA ALA A 368 -18.28 2.95 -8.12
C ALA A 368 -17.02 2.68 -8.94
N VAL A 369 -17.19 2.20 -10.15
CA VAL A 369 -16.12 2.03 -11.13
C VAL A 369 -16.48 2.77 -12.41
N SER A 370 -15.52 3.54 -12.93
CA SER A 370 -15.61 4.10 -14.26
C SER A 370 -15.17 3.05 -15.27
N TYR A 371 -16.11 2.57 -16.07
CA TYR A 371 -15.85 1.61 -17.14
C TYR A 371 -15.89 2.31 -18.49
N ASN A 372 -14.72 2.33 -19.15
CA ASN A 372 -14.56 2.80 -20.53
C ASN A 372 -14.28 1.58 -21.42
N ASP A 373 -15.29 1.16 -22.18
CA ASP A 373 -15.12 0.19 -23.28
C ASP A 373 -14.81 0.97 -24.56
N VAL A 374 -13.92 0.46 -25.41
CA VAL A 374 -13.62 1.05 -26.72
C VAL A 374 -14.89 1.17 -27.58
N ASN A 375 -15.89 0.32 -27.32
CA ASN A 375 -17.14 0.27 -28.09
C ASN A 375 -18.36 0.86 -27.38
N ARG A 376 -18.24 1.38 -26.14
CA ARG A 376 -19.38 1.95 -25.40
C ARG A 376 -19.00 3.25 -24.69
N PRO A 377 -19.92 4.23 -24.60
CA PRO A 377 -19.69 5.44 -23.83
C PRO A 377 -19.36 5.11 -22.37
N ALA A 378 -18.57 5.99 -21.75
CA ALA A 378 -18.17 5.88 -20.35
C ALA A 378 -19.40 5.62 -19.46
N SER A 379 -19.34 4.56 -18.67
CA SER A 379 -20.42 4.18 -17.75
C SER A 379 -19.88 4.09 -16.33
N ILE A 380 -20.70 4.51 -15.37
CA ILE A 380 -20.41 4.33 -13.95
C ILE A 380 -21.28 3.19 -13.45
N LEU A 381 -20.61 2.16 -12.93
CA LEU A 381 -21.24 0.98 -12.34
C LEU A 381 -20.97 1.01 -10.84
N PHE A 382 -21.98 0.70 -10.02
CA PHE A 382 -21.84 0.63 -8.57
C PHE A 382 -21.56 -0.79 -8.08
N ASN A 383 -20.99 -0.91 -6.88
CA ASN A 383 -20.61 -2.20 -6.29
C ASN A 383 -21.77 -3.19 -6.09
N HIS A 384 -23.01 -2.71 -6.01
CA HIS A 384 -24.21 -3.55 -5.93
C HIS A 384 -24.71 -4.01 -7.31
N GLU A 385 -24.23 -3.39 -8.39
CA GLU A 385 -24.62 -3.70 -9.77
C GLU A 385 -23.65 -4.72 -10.40
N VAL A 386 -22.37 -4.70 -9.98
CA VAL A 386 -21.31 -5.56 -10.52
C VAL A 386 -20.38 -6.04 -9.41
N GLN A 387 -19.95 -7.30 -9.50
CA GLN A 387 -18.87 -7.83 -8.67
C GLN A 387 -17.54 -7.19 -9.08
N PHE A 388 -17.11 -6.16 -8.35
CA PHE A 388 -15.86 -5.46 -8.62
C PHE A 388 -14.62 -6.34 -8.43
N GLU A 389 -14.75 -7.48 -7.75
CA GLU A 389 -13.70 -8.48 -7.61
C GLU A 389 -13.23 -9.06 -8.95
N THR A 390 -14.10 -9.08 -9.97
CA THR A 390 -13.84 -9.70 -11.28
C THR A 390 -13.53 -8.68 -12.37
N VAL A 391 -13.64 -7.37 -12.10
CA VAL A 391 -13.43 -6.33 -13.12
C VAL A 391 -11.93 -6.16 -13.39
N ASP A 392 -11.50 -6.51 -14.60
CA ASP A 392 -10.18 -6.15 -15.10
C ASP A 392 -10.22 -4.73 -15.64
N LEU A 393 -9.60 -3.82 -14.88
CA LEU A 393 -9.50 -2.41 -15.26
C LEU A 393 -8.53 -2.24 -16.43
N CYS A 394 -8.99 -1.53 -17.46
CA CYS A 394 -8.12 -0.93 -18.47
C CYS A 394 -7.33 0.24 -17.86
N ASP A 395 -6.25 0.66 -18.52
CA ASP A 395 -5.36 1.76 -18.07
C ASP A 395 -6.09 3.11 -17.83
N SER A 396 -7.31 3.28 -18.36
CA SER A 396 -8.14 4.48 -18.22
C SER A 396 -9.27 4.36 -17.19
N SER A 397 -9.44 3.19 -16.57
CA SER A 397 -10.48 2.94 -15.58
C SER A 397 -9.98 3.27 -14.17
N PHE A 398 -10.87 3.76 -13.32
CA PHE A 398 -10.58 4.07 -11.93
C PHE A 398 -11.82 3.83 -11.08
N PHE A 399 -11.60 3.64 -9.79
CA PHE A 399 -12.65 3.55 -8.80
C PHE A 399 -13.04 4.94 -8.30
N MET A 400 -14.23 5.02 -7.74
CA MET A 400 -14.68 6.17 -6.99
C MET A 400 -15.21 5.75 -5.65
N LEU A 401 -14.84 6.50 -4.62
CA LEU A 401 -15.40 6.39 -3.29
C LEU A 401 -16.38 7.56 -3.09
N CYS A 402 -17.65 7.25 -2.89
CA CYS A 402 -18.68 8.20 -2.51
C CYS A 402 -18.94 8.08 -1.02
N LEU A 403 -18.64 9.12 -0.25
CA LEU A 403 -18.98 9.25 1.15
C LEU A 403 -20.27 10.08 1.24
N ILE A 404 -21.35 9.41 1.58
CA ILE A 404 -22.69 10.01 1.65
C ILE A 404 -23.06 10.20 3.12
N PRO A 405 -23.45 11.40 3.56
CA PRO A 405 -23.85 11.62 4.93
C PRO A 405 -25.05 10.74 5.32
N GLN A 406 -24.96 10.06 6.46
CA GLN A 406 -26.05 9.23 6.97
C GLN A 406 -27.30 10.07 7.29
N SER A 407 -27.11 11.33 7.69
CA SER A 407 -28.19 12.31 7.98
C SER A 407 -29.05 12.63 6.76
N TRP A 408 -28.59 12.36 5.53
CA TRP A 408 -29.39 12.56 4.34
C TRP A 408 -30.54 11.53 4.23
N ASN A 409 -30.54 10.47 5.07
CA ASN A 409 -31.58 9.43 5.13
C ASN A 409 -31.92 8.83 3.76
N LEU A 410 -30.92 8.76 2.87
CA LEU A 410 -31.09 8.20 1.55
C LEU A 410 -31.02 6.68 1.66
N SER A 411 -32.11 5.98 1.34
CA SER A 411 -32.16 4.53 1.31
C SER A 411 -31.41 3.98 0.10
N TRP A 412 -30.08 3.99 0.18
CA TRP A 412 -29.19 3.31 -0.75
C TRP A 412 -29.26 1.81 -0.46
N ARG A 413 -30.11 1.10 -1.20
CA ARG A 413 -30.40 -0.33 -1.01
C ARG A 413 -29.12 -1.15 -1.15
N THR A 414 -28.71 -1.80 -0.06
CA THR A 414 -27.71 -2.87 -0.06
C THR A 414 -28.45 -4.19 -0.13
N ASN A 415 -28.51 -4.78 -1.33
CA ASN A 415 -28.91 -6.17 -1.65
C ASN A 415 -30.17 -6.72 -0.96
N SER A 416 -31.32 -6.77 -1.68
CA SER A 416 -32.37 -7.83 -1.65
C SER A 416 -33.85 -7.44 -1.88
N GLU A 417 -34.20 -6.23 -2.35
CA GLU A 417 -35.61 -5.89 -2.65
C GLU A 417 -35.87 -5.24 -4.02
N PRO A 418 -37.03 -5.51 -4.67
CA PRO A 418 -37.27 -5.24 -6.10
C PRO A 418 -37.42 -3.76 -6.44
N ILE A 419 -36.93 -3.43 -7.64
CA ILE A 419 -36.80 -2.14 -8.31
C ILE A 419 -38.14 -1.38 -8.37
N SER A 420 -38.36 -0.31 -7.60
CA SER A 420 -39.40 0.67 -7.99
C SER A 420 -39.35 2.10 -7.43
N MET A 421 -38.46 2.53 -6.52
CA MET A 421 -38.63 3.87 -5.91
C MET A 421 -37.42 4.80 -5.69
N ASN A 422 -36.17 4.47 -6.07
CA ASN A 422 -35.03 5.37 -5.81
C ASN A 422 -34.06 5.60 -6.98
N THR A 423 -34.54 5.42 -8.21
CA THR A 423 -33.75 5.54 -9.44
C THR A 423 -33.16 6.95 -9.63
N GLU A 424 -33.91 8.02 -9.31
CA GLU A 424 -33.48 9.40 -9.56
C GLU A 424 -32.20 9.80 -8.79
N LEU A 425 -32.07 9.40 -7.53
CA LEU A 425 -30.90 9.74 -6.71
C LEU A 425 -29.66 8.94 -7.15
N VAL A 426 -29.86 7.67 -7.50
CA VAL A 426 -28.79 6.83 -8.07
C VAL A 426 -28.32 7.42 -9.40
N ASP A 427 -29.25 7.85 -10.25
CA ASP A 427 -28.93 8.51 -11.51
C ASP A 427 -28.18 9.83 -11.29
N LYS A 428 -28.58 10.66 -10.32
CA LYS A 428 -27.85 11.90 -9.97
C LYS A 428 -26.44 11.61 -9.46
N LEU A 429 -26.27 10.63 -8.58
CA LEU A 429 -24.95 10.22 -8.11
C LEU A 429 -24.11 9.71 -9.29
N ARG A 430 -24.70 8.91 -10.17
CA ARG A 430 -24.06 8.41 -11.39
C ARG A 430 -23.60 9.57 -12.29
N GLN A 431 -24.41 10.60 -12.47
CA GLN A 431 -24.04 11.81 -13.22
C GLN A 431 -22.91 12.58 -12.54
N ALA A 432 -22.96 12.77 -11.23
CA ALA A 432 -21.87 13.43 -10.48
C ALA A 432 -20.55 12.65 -10.62
N CYS A 433 -20.61 11.32 -10.57
CA CYS A 433 -19.48 10.43 -10.84
C CYS A 433 -18.98 10.58 -12.29
N LEU A 434 -19.86 10.58 -13.30
CA LEU A 434 -19.48 10.79 -14.71
C LEU A 434 -18.76 12.13 -14.92
N LEU A 435 -19.28 13.22 -14.32
CA LEU A 435 -18.66 14.54 -14.38
C LEU A 435 -17.29 14.59 -13.71
N LEU A 436 -17.11 13.86 -12.60
CA LEU A 436 -15.80 13.70 -11.98
C LEU A 436 -14.88 12.87 -12.87
N ALA A 437 -15.40 11.80 -13.49
CA ALA A 437 -14.63 10.91 -14.35
C ALA A 437 -13.97 11.64 -15.52
N SER A 438 -14.71 12.52 -16.18
CA SER A 438 -14.25 13.35 -17.28
C SER A 438 -13.36 14.53 -16.85
N SER A 439 -13.24 14.80 -15.55
CA SER A 439 -12.42 15.91 -15.04
C SER A 439 -11.02 15.48 -14.63
N GLU A 440 -10.10 16.46 -14.61
CA GLU A 440 -8.76 16.30 -14.03
C GLU A 440 -8.75 16.38 -12.50
N CYS A 441 -9.90 16.65 -11.87
CA CYS A 441 -10.03 16.78 -10.43
C CYS A 441 -9.94 15.41 -9.72
N TRP A 442 -9.41 15.42 -8.50
CA TRP A 442 -9.28 14.23 -7.64
C TRP A 442 -10.52 13.89 -6.84
N GLY A 443 -11.46 14.83 -6.77
CA GLY A 443 -12.75 14.63 -6.12
C GLY A 443 -13.61 15.87 -6.21
N ARG A 444 -14.83 15.75 -5.70
CA ARG A 444 -15.83 16.82 -5.63
C ARG A 444 -16.58 16.75 -4.31
N VAL A 445 -17.03 17.91 -3.86
CA VAL A 445 -17.86 18.10 -2.67
C VAL A 445 -19.17 18.73 -3.12
N PHE A 446 -20.31 18.21 -2.67
CA PHE A 446 -21.62 18.72 -3.01
C PHE A 446 -22.44 18.99 -1.74
N GLY A 447 -22.90 20.22 -1.57
CA GLY A 447 -23.92 20.54 -0.58
C GLY A 447 -25.22 19.77 -0.86
N ARG A 448 -26.05 19.61 0.16
CA ARG A 448 -27.32 18.87 0.04
C ARG A 448 -28.26 19.51 -0.99
N SER A 449 -28.40 20.84 -0.96
CA SER A 449 -29.17 21.62 -1.94
C SER A 449 -28.63 21.38 -3.35
N ASP A 450 -27.33 21.58 -3.55
CA ASP A 450 -26.68 21.51 -4.86
C ASP A 450 -26.80 20.11 -5.48
N PHE A 451 -26.74 19.06 -4.66
CA PHE A 451 -26.94 17.69 -5.12
C PHE A 451 -28.40 17.40 -5.50
N GLN A 452 -29.37 17.98 -4.79
CA GLN A 452 -30.79 17.77 -5.04
C GLN A 452 -31.34 18.63 -6.19
N GLU A 453 -30.82 19.86 -6.35
CA GLU A 453 -31.25 20.88 -7.31
C GLU A 453 -30.69 20.73 -8.73
N ASN A 454 -29.80 19.74 -9.00
CA ASN A 454 -29.44 19.32 -10.37
C ASN A 454 -30.64 18.67 -11.10
N ARG A 455 -31.72 19.44 -11.27
CA ARG A 455 -32.88 19.19 -12.10
C ARG A 455 -32.70 19.99 -13.38
N LYS A 456 -32.16 19.33 -14.42
CA LYS A 456 -32.22 19.73 -15.83
C LYS A 456 -31.57 21.08 -16.17
N GLU A 457 -30.48 21.02 -16.92
CA GLU A 457 -30.41 21.74 -18.19
C GLU A 457 -30.36 20.72 -19.33
#